data_AF-A0A4U1W7S1-F1
#
_entry.id   AF-A0A4U1W7S1-F1
#
_cell.length_a   1.000
_cell.length_b   1.000
_cell.length_c   1.000
_cell.angle_alpha   90.00
_cell.angle_beta   90.00
_cell.angle_gamma   90.00
#
_symmetry.space_group_name_H-M   'P 1'
#
loop_
_entity.id
_entity.type
_entity.pdbx_description
1 polymer ?
#
loop_
_entity_poly.entity_id
_entity_poly.type
_entity_poly.pdbx_seq_one_letter_code
_entity_poly.pdbx_strand_id
1 'polypeptide(L)'
;MAITLTELRAMVTIQGVSSSLDEQIYHSLTYNDENNAQTACQSAARWCYAYLGQKNALSRLYSEDDKEVLAEGMTQRAIYELGEISEFDFDDRKDEALALINALLGLNHGTESGAQYTGAAIARDQESHIIVPYRSASHRRYR
;
A
#
# COMPACT_ATOMS: atom_id res chain seq x y z
N MET A 1 -5.42 15.48 -8.09
CA MET A 1 -4.53 16.50 -7.47
C MET A 1 -3.35 15.75 -6.87
N ALA A 2 -2.15 16.33 -6.79
CA ALA A 2 -1.04 15.69 -6.09
C ALA A 2 -1.35 15.61 -4.59
N ILE A 3 -1.03 14.48 -3.97
CA ILE A 3 -1.31 14.29 -2.54
C ILE A 3 -0.35 15.12 -1.70
N THR A 4 -0.87 15.77 -0.66
CA THR A 4 -0.07 16.64 0.21
C THR A 4 0.08 16.05 1.61
N LEU A 5 1.09 16.48 2.36
CA LEU A 5 1.22 16.10 3.76
C LEU A 5 0.00 16.55 4.59
N THR A 6 -0.59 17.71 4.26
CA THR A 6 -1.81 18.20 4.93
C THR A 6 -2.99 17.27 4.70
N GLU A 7 -3.14 16.77 3.46
CA GLU A 7 -4.19 15.80 3.11
C GLU A 7 -3.96 14.47 3.83
N LEU A 8 -2.74 13.95 3.84
CA LEU A 8 -2.39 12.73 4.59
C LEU A 8 -2.67 12.85 6.09
N ARG A 9 -2.33 14.00 6.70
CA ARG A 9 -2.65 14.29 8.11
C ARG A 9 -4.13 14.34 8.40
N ALA A 10 -4.96 14.72 7.43
CA ALA A 10 -6.40 14.75 7.61
C ALA A 10 -7.03 13.35 7.52
N MET A 11 -6.38 12.40 6.83
CA MET A 11 -6.90 11.04 6.63
C MET A 11 -6.61 10.11 7.82
N VAL A 12 -5.48 10.28 8.52
CA VAL A 12 -5.18 9.47 9.72
C VAL A 12 -5.70 10.18 10.97
N THR A 13 -6.66 9.55 11.66
CA THR A 13 -7.37 10.15 12.78
C THR A 13 -7.25 9.31 14.05
N ILE A 14 -7.33 9.97 15.20
CA ILE A 14 -7.38 9.30 16.51
C ILE A 14 -8.56 8.33 16.56
N GLN A 15 -9.71 8.71 15.97
CA GLN A 15 -10.89 7.86 15.90
C GLN A 15 -10.66 6.59 15.07
N GLY A 16 -9.91 6.67 13.97
CA GLY A 16 -9.56 5.50 13.17
C GLY A 16 -8.60 4.56 13.90
N VAL A 17 -7.66 5.12 14.67
CA VAL A 17 -6.77 4.32 15.54
C VAL A 17 -7.56 3.65 16.66
N SER A 18 -8.44 4.38 17.36
CA SER A 18 -9.21 3.82 18.47
C SER A 18 -10.22 2.76 18.01
N SER A 19 -10.85 2.91 16.84
CA SER A 19 -11.76 1.90 16.30
C SER A 19 -11.07 0.63 15.80
N SER A 20 -9.76 0.72 15.53
CA SER A 20 -8.94 -0.40 15.04
C SER A 20 -8.33 -1.23 16.16
N LEU A 21 -8.50 -0.81 17.41
CA LEU A 21 -8.00 -1.46 18.61
C LEU A 21 -9.15 -1.86 19.54
N ASP A 22 -8.91 -2.84 20.39
CA ASP A 22 -9.77 -3.06 21.55
C ASP A 22 -9.71 -1.84 22.48
N GLU A 23 -10.85 -1.44 23.05
CA GLU A 23 -10.97 -0.26 23.90
C GLU A 23 -9.98 -0.28 25.07
N GLN A 24 -9.77 -1.45 25.70
CA GLN A 24 -8.83 -1.58 26.82
C GLN A 24 -7.37 -1.41 26.37
N ILE A 25 -7.03 -1.91 25.19
CA ILE A 25 -5.70 -1.74 24.61
C ILE A 25 -5.47 -0.27 24.30
N TYR A 26 -6.43 0.40 23.66
CA TYR A 26 -6.32 1.82 23.34
C TYR A 26 -6.13 2.69 24.59
N HIS A 27 -6.90 2.46 25.66
CA HIS A 27 -6.72 3.18 26.91
C HIS A 27 -5.37 2.90 27.59
N SER A 28 -4.89 1.66 27.51
CA SER A 28 -3.57 1.29 28.05
C SER A 28 -2.45 1.99 27.30
N LEU A 29 -2.56 2.12 25.98
CA LEU A 29 -1.56 2.77 25.14
C LEU A 29 -1.58 4.29 25.26
N THR A 30 -2.74 4.89 25.46
CA THR A 30 -2.84 6.34 25.60
C THR A 30 -2.58 6.82 27.02
N TYR A 31 -2.61 5.94 28.03
CA TYR A 31 -2.62 6.32 29.45
C TYR A 31 -3.71 7.37 29.77
N ASN A 32 -4.81 7.36 29.02
CA ASN A 32 -5.87 8.38 29.02
C ASN A 32 -5.42 9.80 28.57
N ASP A 33 -4.29 9.91 27.86
CA ASP A 33 -3.83 11.12 27.20
C ASP A 33 -3.80 10.94 25.67
N GLU A 34 -4.65 11.69 24.97
CA GLU A 34 -4.74 11.65 23.51
C GLU A 34 -3.52 12.28 22.81
N ASN A 35 -2.65 12.99 23.52
CA ASN A 35 -1.42 13.56 22.95
C ASN A 35 -0.52 12.49 22.29
N ASN A 36 -0.46 11.29 22.88
CA ASN A 36 0.31 10.18 22.33
C ASN A 36 -0.31 9.69 21.01
N ALA A 37 -1.63 9.50 20.97
CA ALA A 37 -2.35 9.12 19.76
C ALA A 37 -2.21 10.19 18.67
N GLN A 38 -2.31 11.47 19.02
CA GLN A 38 -2.11 12.57 18.08
C GLN A 38 -0.69 12.58 17.51
N THR A 39 0.33 12.38 18.36
CA THR A 39 1.73 12.29 17.94
C THR A 39 1.95 11.12 16.99
N ALA A 40 1.40 9.95 17.32
CA ALA A 40 1.48 8.75 16.48
C ALA A 40 0.85 8.97 15.09
N CYS A 41 -0.36 9.53 15.04
CA CYS A 41 -1.03 9.89 13.77
C CYS A 41 -0.18 10.86 12.93
N GLN A 42 0.41 11.89 13.55
CA GLN A 42 1.28 12.83 12.85
C GLN A 42 2.57 12.17 12.34
N SER A 43 3.14 11.23 13.09
CA SER A 43 4.32 10.46 12.69
C SER A 43 4.00 9.59 11.48
N ALA A 44 2.88 8.84 11.53
CA ALA A 44 2.40 8.01 10.44
C ALA A 44 2.17 8.79 9.14
N ALA A 45 1.54 9.96 9.21
CA ALA A 45 1.34 10.81 8.03
C ALA A 45 2.67 11.31 7.42
N ARG A 46 3.65 11.67 8.27
CA ARG A 46 4.98 12.09 7.80
C ARG A 46 5.73 10.93 7.15
N TRP A 47 5.66 9.75 7.76
CA TRP A 47 6.23 8.53 7.21
C TRP A 47 5.63 8.22 5.84
N CYS A 48 4.31 8.23 5.70
CA CYS A 48 3.62 7.95 4.44
C CYS A 48 4.03 8.96 3.37
N TYR A 49 4.04 10.26 3.68
CA TYR A 49 4.50 11.29 2.75
C TYR A 49 5.94 11.07 2.28
N ALA A 50 6.85 10.77 3.21
CA ALA A 50 8.25 10.49 2.88
C ALA A 50 8.38 9.22 2.03
N TYR A 51 7.62 8.17 2.36
CA TYR A 51 7.63 6.91 1.63
C TYR A 51 7.12 7.07 0.19
N LEU A 52 5.99 7.75 0.00
CA LEU A 52 5.47 8.08 -1.33
C LEU A 52 6.47 8.95 -2.11
N GLY A 53 7.16 9.88 -1.45
CA GLY A 53 8.22 10.68 -2.05
C GLY A 53 9.39 9.83 -2.56
N GLN A 54 9.88 8.90 -1.75
CA GLN A 54 10.96 7.97 -2.13
C GLN A 54 10.56 7.07 -3.31
N LYS A 55 9.28 6.76 -3.45
CA LYS A 55 8.74 5.96 -4.57
C LYS A 55 8.25 6.80 -5.75
N ASN A 56 8.50 8.12 -5.76
CA ASN A 56 8.02 9.06 -6.78
C ASN A 56 6.50 9.00 -7.01
N ALA A 57 5.73 8.71 -5.96
CA ALA A 57 4.29 8.48 -6.02
C ALA A 57 3.46 9.68 -5.52
N LEU A 58 4.08 10.78 -5.09
CA LEU A 58 3.36 11.97 -4.59
C LEU A 58 2.47 12.64 -5.64
N SER A 59 2.88 12.61 -6.91
CA SER A 59 2.11 13.19 -8.02
C SER A 59 1.12 12.22 -8.66
N ARG A 60 1.02 10.98 -8.15
CA ARG A 60 0.06 9.97 -8.64
C ARG A 60 -1.37 10.45 -8.37
N LEU A 61 -2.28 10.11 -9.27
CA LEU A 61 -3.71 10.28 -9.01
C LEU A 61 -4.19 9.11 -8.15
N TYR A 62 -4.69 9.43 -6.96
CA TYR A 62 -5.32 8.49 -6.04
C TYR A 62 -6.84 8.61 -6.20
N SER A 63 -7.49 7.49 -6.49
CA SER A 63 -8.94 7.36 -6.37
C SER A 63 -9.37 7.44 -4.90
N GLU A 64 -10.68 7.53 -4.64
CA GLU A 64 -11.17 7.51 -3.26
C GLU A 64 -10.86 6.15 -2.58
N ASP A 65 -10.98 5.04 -3.31
CA ASP A 65 -10.59 3.72 -2.80
C ASP A 65 -9.09 3.64 -2.48
N ASP A 66 -8.24 4.25 -3.33
CA ASP A 66 -6.80 4.32 -3.05
C ASP A 66 -6.50 5.12 -1.77
N LYS A 67 -7.28 6.17 -1.50
CA LYS A 67 -7.15 6.98 -0.29
C LYS A 67 -7.61 6.22 0.96
N GLU A 68 -8.64 5.39 0.86
CA GLU A 68 -9.04 4.48 1.94
C GLU A 68 -7.90 3.50 2.27
N VAL A 69 -7.24 2.92 1.27
CA VAL A 69 -6.08 2.04 1.49
C VAL A 69 -4.90 2.80 2.10
N LEU A 70 -4.66 4.06 1.68
CA LEU A 70 -3.65 4.91 2.32
C LEU A 70 -3.99 5.23 3.77
N ALA A 71 -5.26 5.53 4.05
CA ALA A 71 -5.74 5.80 5.40
C ALA A 71 -5.53 4.58 6.29
N GLU A 72 -5.91 3.40 5.82
CA GLU A 72 -5.70 2.14 6.54
C GLU A 72 -4.21 1.86 6.79
N GLY A 73 -3.36 1.97 5.76
CA GLY A 73 -1.92 1.79 5.94
C GLY A 73 -1.31 2.79 6.93
N MET A 74 -1.79 4.04 6.96
CA MET A 74 -1.37 5.01 7.96
C MET A 74 -1.93 4.72 9.35
N THR A 75 -3.14 4.16 9.47
CA THR A 75 -3.72 3.74 10.75
C THR A 75 -2.89 2.62 11.37
N GLN A 76 -2.53 1.59 10.60
CA GLN A 76 -1.65 0.52 11.07
C GLN A 76 -0.28 1.06 11.49
N ARG A 77 0.29 2.00 10.71
CA ARG A 77 1.52 2.68 11.11
C ARG A 77 1.36 3.49 12.39
N ALA A 78 0.23 4.18 12.57
CA ALA A 78 -0.03 4.97 13.76
C ALA A 78 -0.17 4.07 15.00
N ILE A 79 -0.76 2.89 14.89
CA ILE A 79 -0.80 1.90 15.98
C ILE A 79 0.61 1.46 16.36
N TYR A 80 1.48 1.16 15.38
CA TYR A 80 2.88 0.85 15.65
C TYR A 80 3.60 1.99 16.39
N GLU A 81 3.48 3.23 15.90
CA GLU A 81 4.14 4.39 16.53
C GLU A 81 3.59 4.67 17.93
N LEU A 82 2.30 4.40 18.17
CA LEU A 82 1.69 4.49 19.49
C LEU A 82 2.23 3.39 20.43
N GLY A 83 2.45 2.19 19.91
CA GLY A 83 3.17 1.11 20.59
C GLY A 83 4.56 1.55 21.04
N GLU A 84 5.36 2.08 20.13
CA GLU A 84 6.72 2.58 20.42
C GLU A 84 6.73 3.67 21.49
N ILE A 85 5.81 4.64 21.43
CA ILE A 85 5.68 5.70 22.44
C ILE A 85 5.37 5.13 23.82
N SER A 86 4.57 4.07 23.87
CA SER A 86 4.03 3.49 25.10
C SER A 86 4.77 2.24 25.57
N GLU A 87 5.88 1.88 24.90
CA GLU A 87 6.73 0.72 25.17
C GLU A 87 6.00 -0.64 25.00
N PHE A 88 5.10 -0.72 24.02
CA PHE A 88 4.43 -1.96 23.58
C PHE A 88 4.89 -2.39 22.19
N ASP A 89 5.06 -3.71 22.00
CA ASP A 89 5.47 -4.29 20.72
C ASP A 89 4.27 -4.49 19.78
N PHE A 90 4.33 -3.85 18.61
CA PHE A 90 3.39 -3.95 17.50
C PHE A 90 4.12 -3.97 16.15
N ASP A 91 5.28 -4.63 16.08
CA ASP A 91 6.08 -4.71 14.85
C ASP A 91 5.28 -5.30 13.66
N ASP A 92 4.32 -6.17 13.92
CA ASP A 92 3.39 -6.71 12.93
C ASP A 92 2.59 -5.61 12.20
N ARG A 93 2.19 -4.55 12.91
CA ARG A 93 1.43 -3.42 12.35
C ARG A 93 2.26 -2.56 11.40
N LYS A 94 3.56 -2.47 11.65
CA LYS A 94 4.50 -1.80 10.75
C LYS A 94 4.66 -2.56 9.44
N ASP A 95 4.76 -3.89 9.51
CA ASP A 95 4.86 -4.75 8.34
C ASP A 95 3.57 -4.73 7.52
N GLU A 96 2.41 -4.76 8.17
CA GLU A 96 1.09 -4.62 7.54
C GLU A 96 0.94 -3.26 6.83
N ALA A 97 1.31 -2.15 7.49
CA ALA A 97 1.30 -0.82 6.90
C ALA A 97 2.15 -0.74 5.62
N LEU A 98 3.35 -1.33 5.65
CA LEU A 98 4.23 -1.41 4.49
C LEU A 98 3.63 -2.27 3.38
N ALA A 99 3.04 -3.41 3.72
CA ALA A 99 2.40 -4.30 2.75
C ALA A 99 1.25 -3.61 2.02
N LEU A 100 0.37 -2.90 2.75
CA LEU A 100 -0.76 -2.17 2.17
C LEU A 100 -0.31 -1.09 1.19
N ILE A 101 0.64 -0.24 1.59
CA ILE A 101 1.12 0.83 0.71
C ILE A 101 1.90 0.24 -0.48
N ASN A 102 2.66 -0.84 -0.30
CA ASN A 102 3.32 -1.50 -1.42
C ASN A 102 2.32 -2.10 -2.41
N ALA A 103 1.27 -2.76 -1.93
CA ALA A 103 0.21 -3.29 -2.77
C ALA A 103 -0.47 -2.18 -3.58
N LEU A 104 -0.80 -1.05 -2.94
CA LEU A 104 -1.36 0.13 -3.58
C LEU A 104 -0.46 0.68 -4.71
N LEU A 105 0.85 0.74 -4.43
CA LEU A 105 1.85 1.23 -5.39
C LEU A 105 2.21 0.20 -6.46
N GLY A 106 1.72 -1.03 -6.38
CA GLY A 106 2.10 -2.13 -7.26
C GLY A 106 3.55 -2.61 -7.05
N LEU A 107 4.11 -2.35 -5.88
CA LEU A 107 5.45 -2.75 -5.46
C LEU A 107 5.42 -4.13 -4.80
N ASN A 108 4.84 -5.13 -5.48
CA ASN A 108 4.85 -6.48 -4.95
C ASN A 108 6.26 -7.07 -5.00
N HIS A 109 6.74 -7.57 -3.87
CA HIS A 109 7.89 -8.47 -3.83
C HIS A 109 7.52 -9.73 -4.62
N GLY A 110 8.31 -10.05 -5.65
CA GLY A 110 8.05 -11.13 -6.61
C GLY A 110 8.21 -12.55 -6.05
N THR A 111 7.53 -12.85 -4.95
CA THR A 111 7.43 -14.20 -4.39
C THR A 111 6.00 -14.42 -3.92
N GLU A 112 5.20 -15.00 -4.81
CA GLU A 112 4.00 -15.83 -4.55
C GLU A 112 3.17 -15.47 -3.31
N SER A 113 2.14 -14.64 -3.48
CA SER A 113 0.89 -14.82 -2.73
C SER A 113 -0.27 -14.19 -3.49
N GLY A 114 -1.26 -15.03 -3.83
CA GLY A 114 -2.35 -14.71 -4.74
C GLY A 114 -3.42 -13.84 -4.09
N ALA A 115 -3.54 -12.61 -4.56
CA ALA A 115 -4.80 -11.92 -4.77
C ALA A 115 -4.55 -10.79 -5.78
N GLN A 116 -4.64 -11.14 -7.07
CA GLN A 116 -4.71 -10.12 -8.13
C GLN A 116 -6.05 -9.41 -8.00
N TYR A 117 -6.05 -8.20 -7.45
CA TYR A 117 -7.15 -7.27 -7.67
C TYR A 117 -7.04 -6.76 -9.11
N THR A 118 -7.69 -7.44 -10.05
CA THR A 118 -7.85 -6.98 -11.43
C THR A 118 -8.90 -5.87 -11.46
N GLY A 119 -8.49 -4.66 -11.07
CA GLY A 119 -9.19 -3.44 -11.44
C GLY A 119 -9.09 -3.27 -12.96
N ALA A 120 -10.23 -3.25 -13.64
CA ALA A 120 -10.33 -3.25 -15.09
C ALA A 120 -9.56 -2.10 -15.76
N ALA A 121 -8.44 -2.43 -16.42
CA ALA A 121 -8.06 -1.95 -17.75
C ALA A 121 -6.66 -2.48 -18.08
N ILE A 122 -6.56 -3.22 -19.18
CA ILE A 122 -5.66 -2.98 -20.33
C ILE A 122 -5.78 -4.26 -21.16
N ALA A 123 -6.61 -4.23 -22.20
CA ALA A 123 -6.42 -5.15 -23.32
C ALA A 123 -5.09 -4.73 -23.99
N ARG A 124 -3.98 -5.38 -23.60
CA ARG A 124 -2.76 -5.34 -24.41
C ARG A 124 -3.02 -6.27 -25.57
N ASP A 125 -3.36 -5.70 -26.72
CA ASP A 125 -3.27 -6.41 -27.99
C ASP A 125 -1.78 -6.79 -28.18
N GLN A 126 -1.43 -7.99 -27.73
CA GLN A 126 -0.12 -8.55 -28.01
C GLN A 126 -0.14 -8.98 -29.47
N GLU A 127 0.66 -8.30 -30.28
CA GLU A 127 1.07 -8.72 -31.62
C GLU A 127 1.22 -10.24 -31.67
N SER A 128 0.28 -10.90 -32.33
CA SER A 128 0.30 -12.33 -32.55
C SER A 128 1.48 -12.66 -33.47
N HIS A 129 2.64 -12.96 -32.89
CA HIS A 129 3.74 -13.60 -33.60
C HIS A 129 3.36 -15.07 -33.87
N ILE A 130 2.49 -15.27 -34.86
CA ILE A 130 2.34 -16.59 -35.49
C ILE A 130 3.63 -16.83 -36.28
N ILE A 131 4.55 -17.55 -35.66
CA ILE A 131 5.71 -18.14 -36.32
C ILE A 131 5.17 -19.14 -37.33
N VAL A 132 5.17 -18.78 -38.62
CA VAL A 132 4.96 -19.74 -39.70
C VAL A 132 6.22 -20.59 -39.78
N PRO A 133 6.18 -21.93 -39.56
CA PRO A 133 7.36 -22.73 -39.74
C PRO A 133 7.67 -22.84 -41.23
N TYR A 134 8.72 -22.15 -41.65
CA TYR A 134 9.39 -22.35 -42.92
C TYR A 134 9.93 -23.79 -42.96
N ARG A 135 9.29 -24.67 -43.74
CA ARG A 135 9.91 -25.92 -44.21
C ARG A 135 10.17 -25.82 -45.70
N SER A 136 11.41 -25.54 -46.02
CA SER A 136 11.99 -25.75 -47.34
C SER A 136 12.30 -27.23 -47.59
N ALA A 137 12.25 -27.56 -48.87
CA ALA A 137 12.82 -28.73 -49.54
C ALA A 137 12.09 -30.08 -49.43
N SER A 138 11.50 -30.51 -50.55
CA SER A 138 12.30 -31.30 -51.50
C SER A 138 11.62 -31.45 -52.86
N HIS A 139 12.38 -31.08 -53.88
CA HIS A 139 12.15 -31.47 -55.27
C HIS A 139 12.09 -33.00 -55.38
N ARG A 140 11.03 -33.54 -55.97
CA ARG A 140 11.09 -34.78 -56.75
C ARG A 140 10.38 -34.55 -58.08
N ARG A 141 11.18 -34.35 -59.12
CA ARG A 141 10.81 -34.60 -60.51
C ARG A 141 11.64 -35.77 -61.03
N TYR A 142 11.07 -36.43 -62.04
CA TYR A 142 11.54 -37.56 -62.86
C TYR A 142 11.26 -38.94 -62.24
N ARG A 143 10.60 -39.88 -62.92
CA ARG A 143 10.40 -40.08 -64.37
C ARG A 143 9.09 -40.79 -64.63
#